data_AF-A0A7J8HSH8-F1
#
_entry.id   AF-A0A7J8HSH8-F1
#
_cell.length_a   1.000
_cell.length_b   1.000
_cell.length_c   1.000
_cell.angle_alpha   90.00
_cell.angle_beta   90.00
_cell.angle_gamma   90.00
#
_symmetry.space_group_name_H-M   'P 1'
#
loop_
_entity.id
_entity.type
_entity.pdbx_description
1 polymer ?
#
loop_
_entity_poly.entity_id
_entity_poly.type
_entity_poly.pdbx_seq_one_letter_code
_entity_poly.pdbx_strand_id
1 'polypeptide(L)'
;MRPANDPKERVPIRVRMLNDILQDMEKSFLVEQVPPGFYRNILYHLDKKTNQFSILLEAWEHCKTLASNETLQEALSEVLHSVNSAQVYFKAGLDVFESTLVGKN
;
A
#
# COMPACT_ATOMS: atom_id res chain seq x y z
N MET A 1 -1.95 22.97 -18.81
CA MET A 1 -2.91 22.06 -18.14
C MET A 1 -3.36 21.02 -19.15
N ARG A 2 -3.31 19.72 -18.83
CA ARG A 2 -3.98 18.71 -19.66
C ARG A 2 -5.50 18.86 -19.51
N PRO A 3 -6.28 18.76 -20.59
CA PRO A 3 -7.73 18.81 -20.50
C PRO A 3 -8.23 17.56 -19.76
N ALA A 4 -8.93 17.73 -18.63
CA ALA A 4 -9.47 16.66 -17.78
C ALA A 4 -10.58 15.81 -18.44
N ASN A 5 -10.72 15.89 -19.76
CA ASN A 5 -11.87 15.39 -20.51
C ASN A 5 -11.48 14.74 -21.85
N ASP A 6 -10.26 14.20 -21.98
CA ASP A 6 -9.89 13.45 -23.19
C ASP A 6 -10.78 12.20 -23.32
N PRO A 7 -11.59 12.06 -24.40
CA PRO A 7 -12.43 10.89 -24.62
C PRO A 7 -11.64 9.58 -24.63
N LYS A 8 -10.36 9.63 -25.03
CA LYS A 8 -9.47 8.46 -25.04
C LYS A 8 -9.16 7.97 -23.62
N GLU A 9 -9.15 8.86 -22.62
CA GLU A 9 -8.91 8.52 -21.21
C GLU A 9 -10.14 7.88 -20.54
N ARG A 10 -11.34 8.03 -21.14
CA ARG A 10 -12.61 7.46 -20.64
C ARG A 10 -12.97 6.10 -21.22
N VAL A 11 -12.09 5.45 -21.98
CA VAL A 11 -12.38 4.12 -22.52
C VAL A 11 -12.60 3.16 -21.33
N PRO A 12 -13.76 2.50 -21.20
CA PRO A 12 -14.11 1.74 -20.01
C PRO A 12 -13.07 0.70 -19.59
N ILE A 13 -12.42 0.04 -20.56
CA ILE A 13 -11.36 -0.93 -20.28
C ILE A 13 -10.12 -0.28 -19.66
N ARG A 14 -9.76 0.95 -20.07
CA ARG A 14 -8.60 1.67 -19.52
C ARG A 14 -8.84 2.09 -18.08
N VAL A 15 -10.03 2.64 -17.80
CA VAL A 15 -10.44 3.00 -16.45
C VAL A 15 -10.47 1.77 -15.55
N ARG A 16 -10.98 0.64 -16.06
CA ARG A 16 -10.96 -0.64 -15.32
C ARG A 16 -9.54 -1.07 -14.97
N MET A 17 -8.62 -1.09 -15.93
CA MET A 17 -7.22 -1.45 -15.67
C MET A 17 -6.58 -0.57 -14.58
N LEU A 18 -6.79 0.76 -14.63
CA LEU A 18 -6.28 1.65 -13.60
C LEU A 18 -6.91 1.38 -12.23
N ASN A 19 -8.21 1.12 -12.17
CA ASN A 19 -8.88 0.75 -10.93
C ASN A 19 -8.35 -0.57 -10.35
N ASP A 20 -8.10 -1.57 -11.21
CA ASP A 20 -7.55 -2.86 -10.79
C ASP A 20 -6.13 -2.67 -10.23
N ILE A 21 -5.29 -1.85 -10.88
CA ILE A 21 -3.95 -1.51 -10.39
C ILE A 21 -4.01 -0.84 -9.00
N LEU A 22 -4.91 0.13 -8.83
CA LEU A 22 -5.09 0.82 -7.54
C LEU A 22 -5.60 -0.15 -6.46
N GLN A 23 -6.54 -1.02 -6.81
CA GLN A 23 -7.09 -2.02 -5.89
C GLN A 23 -6.04 -3.05 -5.47
N ASP A 24 -5.19 -3.52 -6.39
CA ASP A 24 -4.13 -4.47 -6.08
C ASP A 24 -2.99 -3.83 -5.28
N MET A 25 -2.68 -2.55 -5.56
CA MET A 25 -1.75 -1.78 -4.74
C MET A 25 -2.23 -1.68 -3.29
N GLU A 26 -3.52 -1.42 -3.04
CA GLU A 26 -4.06 -1.34 -1.68
C GLU A 26 -3.88 -2.63 -0.88
N LYS A 27 -3.97 -3.79 -1.55
CA LYS A 27 -3.75 -5.11 -0.90
C LYS A 27 -2.33 -5.27 -0.36
N SER A 28 -1.35 -4.53 -0.90
CA SER A 28 0.05 -4.59 -0.43
C SER A 28 0.24 -4.06 0.99
N PHE A 29 -0.74 -3.34 1.53
CA PHE A 29 -0.69 -2.79 2.89
C PHE A 29 -1.44 -3.66 3.91
N LEU A 30 -1.98 -4.81 3.49
CA LEU A 30 -2.62 -5.76 4.38
C LEU A 30 -1.59 -6.72 4.96
N VAL A 31 -1.41 -6.68 6.29
CA VAL A 31 -0.61 -7.66 7.03
C VAL A 31 -1.49 -8.81 7.52
N GLU A 32 -0.94 -10.02 7.55
CA GLU A 32 -1.68 -11.23 7.91
C GLU A 32 -2.02 -11.28 9.40
N GLN A 33 -1.03 -10.93 10.23
CA GLN A 33 -1.12 -10.92 11.68
C GLN A 33 -1.02 -9.48 12.17
N VAL A 34 -1.98 -9.10 13.02
CA VAL A 34 -1.93 -7.83 13.75
C VAL A 34 -2.33 -8.07 15.20
N PRO A 35 -1.80 -7.28 16.14
CA PRO A 35 -2.25 -7.33 17.52
C PRO A 35 -3.77 -7.09 17.62
N PRO A 36 -4.45 -7.70 18.60
CA PRO A 36 -5.87 -7.48 18.81
C PRO A 36 -6.20 -5.99 18.99
N GLY A 37 -7.23 -5.53 18.29
CA GLY A 37 -7.65 -4.12 18.32
C GLY A 37 -6.98 -3.23 17.28
N PHE A 38 -6.10 -3.76 16.43
CA PHE A 38 -5.48 -3.03 15.32
C PHE A 38 -6.11 -3.40 13.98
N TYR A 39 -6.02 -2.47 13.02
CA TYR A 39 -6.41 -2.73 11.63
C TYR A 39 -5.32 -3.54 10.93
N ARG A 40 -5.73 -4.48 10.07
CA ARG A 40 -4.83 -5.21 9.17
C ARG A 40 -4.19 -4.33 8.09
N ASN A 41 -4.89 -3.28 7.66
CA ASN A 41 -4.30 -2.30 6.75
C ASN A 41 -3.41 -1.37 7.57
N ILE A 42 -2.09 -1.41 7.33
CA ILE A 42 -1.10 -0.66 8.11
C ILE A 42 -1.22 0.86 7.94
N LEU A 43 -1.89 1.32 6.88
CA LEU A 43 -2.14 2.75 6.63
C LEU A 43 -3.27 3.31 7.50
N TYR A 44 -4.08 2.44 8.11
CA TYR A 44 -5.20 2.86 8.94
C TYR A 44 -4.72 3.13 10.37
N HIS A 45 -5.24 4.22 10.92
CA HIS A 45 -4.87 4.69 12.25
C HIS A 45 -6.01 4.42 13.23
N LEU A 46 -5.66 4.10 14.47
CA LEU A 46 -6.63 4.00 15.57
C LEU A 46 -7.05 5.37 16.09
N ASP A 47 -6.22 6.39 15.87
CA ASP A 47 -6.36 7.76 16.36
C ASP A 47 -5.99 8.74 15.23
N LYS A 48 -6.59 9.94 15.20
CA LYS A 48 -6.37 10.95 14.14
C LYS A 48 -5.17 11.89 14.37
N LYS A 49 -4.52 11.77 15.52
CA LYS A 49 -3.41 12.61 16.02
C LYS A 49 -2.05 11.96 15.76
N THR A 50 -1.98 10.64 15.61
CA THR A 50 -0.73 9.93 15.30
C THR A 50 -0.50 9.91 13.79
N ASN A 51 0.72 10.27 13.39
CA ASN A 51 1.16 10.29 11.99
C ASN A 51 2.08 9.09 11.67
N GLN A 52 2.02 8.03 12.48
CA GLN A 52 2.94 6.89 12.45
C GLN A 52 2.14 5.60 12.25
N PHE A 53 2.79 4.59 11.68
CA PHE A 53 2.23 3.24 11.57
C PHE A 53 1.89 2.70 12.96
N SER A 54 0.62 2.36 13.19
CA SER A 54 0.13 1.94 14.50
C SER A 54 0.85 0.70 15.02
N ILE A 55 1.25 -0.21 14.12
CA ILE A 55 2.02 -1.42 14.45
C ILE A 55 3.45 -1.13 14.91
N LEU A 56 4.08 -0.05 14.41
CA LEU A 56 5.43 0.33 14.86
C LEU A 56 5.39 0.96 16.26
N LEU A 57 4.36 1.76 16.53
CA LEU A 57 4.16 2.36 17.85
C LEU A 57 3.91 1.28 18.91
N GLU A 58 3.08 0.28 18.60
CA GLU A 58 2.79 -0.83 19.49
C GLU A 58 4.03 -1.68 19.75
N ALA A 59 4.78 -2.05 18.71
CA ALA A 59 6.02 -2.81 18.86
C ALA A 59 7.07 -2.04 19.67
N TRP A 60 7.14 -0.71 19.50
CA TRP A 60 8.02 0.16 20.28
C TRP A 60 7.67 0.19 21.77
N GLU A 61 6.39 0.32 22.11
CA GLU A 61 5.95 0.26 23.51
C GLU A 61 6.22 -1.13 24.12
N HIS A 62 6.02 -2.21 23.36
CA HIS A 62 6.37 -3.56 23.79
C HIS A 62 7.88 -3.71 24.07
N CYS A 63 8.76 -3.20 23.21
CA CYS A 63 10.22 -3.21 23.41
C CYS A 63 10.68 -2.40 24.64
N LYS A 64 9.92 -1.41 25.10
CA LYS A 64 10.24 -0.74 26.38
C LYS A 64 9.96 -1.63 27.58
N THR A 65 8.93 -2.48 27.47
CA THR A 65 8.51 -3.38 28.55
C THR A 65 9.29 -4.69 28.60
N LEU A 66 9.66 -5.22 27.43
CA LEU A 66 10.45 -6.42 27.23
C LEU A 66 11.80 -6.00 26.68
N ALA A 67 12.90 -6.33 27.34
CA ALA A 67 14.26 -5.97 26.91
C ALA A 67 14.74 -6.70 25.61
N SER A 68 13.83 -6.95 24.65
CA SER A 68 14.07 -7.54 23.34
C SER A 68 13.54 -6.60 22.25
N ASN A 69 14.30 -6.46 21.18
CA ASN A 69 13.96 -5.64 20.01
C ASN A 69 13.37 -6.46 18.86
N GLU A 70 13.14 -7.76 19.05
CA GLU A 70 12.69 -8.67 17.99
C GLU A 70 11.34 -8.24 17.40
N THR A 71 10.39 -7.85 18.25
CA THR A 71 9.04 -7.40 17.83
C THR A 71 9.10 -6.12 16.99
N LEU A 72 9.96 -5.16 17.35
CA LEU A 72 10.14 -3.93 16.59
C LEU A 72 10.79 -4.20 15.23
N GLN A 73 11.79 -5.07 15.17
CA GLN A 73 12.46 -5.42 13.93
C GLN A 73 11.51 -6.13 12.96
N GLU A 74 10.65 -7.01 13.47
CA GLU A 74 9.60 -7.67 12.70
C GLU A 74 8.61 -6.65 12.13
N ALA A 75 8.06 -5.77 12.96
CA ALA A 75 7.12 -4.73 12.52
C ALA A 75 7.75 -3.77 11.49
N LEU A 76 9.02 -3.40 11.64
CA LEU A 76 9.75 -2.61 10.64
C LEU A 76 9.90 -3.35 9.31
N SER A 77 10.20 -4.63 9.36
CA SER A 77 10.30 -5.48 8.17
C SER A 77 8.97 -5.56 7.42
N GLU A 78 7.86 -5.72 8.14
CA GLU A 78 6.52 -5.75 7.55
C GLU A 78 6.14 -4.43 6.86
N VAL A 79 6.41 -3.29 7.51
CA VAL A 79 6.16 -1.96 6.91
C VAL A 79 6.99 -1.77 5.65
N LEU A 80 8.30 -2.05 5.72
CA LEU A 80 9.20 -1.94 4.57
C LEU A 80 8.78 -2.87 3.44
N HIS A 81 8.42 -4.11 3.76
CA HIS A 81 7.93 -5.08 2.78
C HIS A 81 6.66 -4.58 2.11
N SER A 82 5.69 -4.09 2.88
CA SER A 82 4.42 -3.56 2.36
C SER A 82 4.63 -2.39 1.40
N VAL A 83 5.51 -1.43 1.76
CA VAL A 83 5.84 -0.28 0.91
C VAL A 83 6.56 -0.71 -0.37
N ASN A 84 7.54 -1.60 -0.28
CA ASN A 84 8.27 -2.11 -1.44
C ASN A 84 7.34 -2.90 -2.37
N SER A 85 6.49 -3.77 -1.82
CA SER A 85 5.50 -4.53 -2.57
C SER A 85 4.53 -3.60 -3.29
N ALA A 86 3.99 -2.59 -2.61
CA ALA A 86 3.11 -1.59 -3.23
C ALA A 86 3.80 -0.87 -4.40
N GLN A 87 5.05 -0.46 -4.22
CA GLN A 87 5.84 0.17 -5.29
C GLN A 87 6.03 -0.75 -6.50
N VAL A 88 6.41 -2.02 -6.27
CA VAL A 88 6.64 -3.01 -7.32
C VAL A 88 5.35 -3.31 -8.09
N TYR A 89 4.26 -3.58 -7.38
CA TYR A 89 2.96 -3.86 -7.99
C TYR A 89 2.43 -2.68 -8.80
N PHE A 90 2.51 -1.47 -8.22
CA PHE A 90 2.05 -0.28 -8.91
C PHE A 90 2.85 -0.02 -10.19
N LYS A 91 4.18 -0.15 -10.13
CA LYS A 91 5.04 0.01 -11.31
C LYS A 91 4.74 -1.04 -12.38
N ALA A 92 4.70 -2.32 -12.02
CA ALA A 92 4.40 -3.40 -12.96
C ALA A 92 3.01 -3.23 -13.61
N GLY A 93 2.01 -2.81 -12.83
CA GLY A 93 0.68 -2.50 -13.32
C GLY A 93 0.67 -1.37 -14.35
N LEU A 94 1.39 -0.29 -14.06
CA LEU A 94 1.53 0.84 -14.99
C LEU A 94 2.28 0.43 -16.28
N ASP A 95 3.35 -0.35 -16.18
CA ASP A 95 4.08 -0.85 -17.36
C ASP A 95 3.15 -1.66 -18.29
N VAL A 96 2.29 -2.51 -17.72
CA VAL A 96 1.27 -3.25 -18.48
C VAL A 96 0.26 -2.29 -19.11
N PHE A 97 -0.28 -1.35 -18.34
CA PHE A 97 -1.23 -0.35 -18.85
C PHE A 97 -0.64 0.44 -20.03
N GLU A 98 0.60 0.89 -19.92
CA GLU A 98 1.31 1.63 -20.97
C GLU A 98 1.59 0.76 -22.21
N SER A 99 1.96 -0.51 -22.04
CA SER A 99 2.19 -1.41 -23.18
C SER A 99 0.93 -1.61 -24.03
N THR A 100 -0.26 -1.63 -23.41
CA THR A 100 -1.55 -1.71 -24.15
C THR A 100 -1.89 -0.44 -24.93
N LEU A 101 -1.24 0.70 -24.63
CA LEU A 101 -1.35 1.94 -25.40
C LEU A 101 -0.47 1.89 -26.66
N VAL A 102 0.72 1.29 -26.58
CA VAL A 102 1.68 1.23 -27.69
C VAL A 102 1.28 0.20 -28.74
N GLY A 103 0.67 -0.93 -28.34
CA GLY A 103 0.26 -2.00 -29.25
C GLY A 103 -0.99 -1.72 -30.12
N LYS A 104 -1.49 -0.47 -30.16
CA LYS A 104 -2.72 -0.08 -30.89
C LYS A 104 -2.49 0.87 -32.07
N ASN A 105 -1.27 0.99 -32.57
CA ASN A 105 -0.96 1.71 -33.81
C ASN A 105 -0.70 0.73 -34.96
#